data_AF-A0A8B6BIG8-F1
#
_entry.id   AF-A0A8B6BIG8-F1
#
_cell.length_a   1.000
_cell.length_b   1.000
_cell.length_c   1.000
_cell.angle_alpha   90.00
_cell.angle_beta   90.00
_cell.angle_gamma   90.00
#
_symmetry.space_group_name_H-M   'P 1'
#
loop_
_entity.id
_entity.type
_entity.pdbx_description
1 polymer ?
#
loop_
_entity_poly.entity_id
_entity_poly.type
_entity_poly.pdbx_seq_one_letter_code
_entity_poly.pdbx_strand_id
1 'polypeptide(L)'
;MSDSKTIILMTLYMSLCVVSFEIISQKFIKTKNTRIVSSDASKRTSKARSGIECSAVCTRDENCCSSSYDAQLNLCSLFSTCSTEYAEGCSITKKTPEPAPNWFFNTKLCYVWNADGDVNQCGGGGVSSNLCAYVNEWTTYYNDDSDSRSGGCVMKWSINSIGYDDWFANVEVCFQWFAVGTGKDQCDGKASPPLCARVDTFTGYYRDDTDSNSKGCQMQWKLSVPVDSPQWIQNTQFCYEWYTNDNQGQCGGVSNGVSCAIANSFTAPYIDHTAGSGGGCYMRWKIVVDT
;
A
#
# COMPACT_ATOMS: atom_id res chain seq x y z
N MET A 1 74.28 25.52 7.90
CA MET A 1 73.10 26.29 8.37
C MET A 1 72.43 26.80 7.10
N SER A 2 71.20 26.48 6.68
CA SER A 2 70.02 25.91 7.31
C SER A 2 69.13 25.46 6.13
N ASP A 3 68.82 24.17 6.00
CA ASP A 3 67.85 23.65 5.02
C ASP A 3 66.44 23.69 5.62
N SER A 4 65.57 24.51 5.04
CA SER A 4 64.14 24.59 5.40
C SER A 4 63.36 23.52 4.64
N LYS A 5 62.82 22.53 5.37
CA LYS A 5 61.83 21.57 4.85
C LYS A 5 60.42 22.11 5.09
N THR A 6 59.71 22.41 4.00
CA THR A 6 58.28 22.69 3.99
C THR A 6 57.50 21.38 4.11
N ILE A 7 56.72 21.22 5.18
CA ILE A 7 55.77 20.11 5.37
C ILE A 7 54.40 20.60 4.87
N ILE A 8 53.89 19.98 3.81
CA ILE A 8 52.50 20.18 3.35
C ILE A 8 51.63 19.16 4.07
N LEU A 9 50.80 19.63 5.01
CA LEU A 9 49.77 18.84 5.67
C LEU A 9 48.52 18.84 4.76
N MET A 10 48.30 17.77 3.99
CA MET A 10 47.03 17.55 3.29
C MET A 10 46.05 16.86 4.24
N THR A 11 45.12 17.64 4.81
CA THR A 11 43.99 17.11 5.58
C THR A 11 42.93 16.56 4.61
N LEU A 12 42.90 15.24 4.42
CA LEU A 12 41.82 14.56 3.69
C LEU A 12 40.56 14.53 4.56
N TYR A 13 39.58 15.39 4.26
CA TYR A 13 38.21 15.23 4.74
C TYR A 13 37.50 14.18 3.87
N MET A 14 37.47 12.92 4.32
CA MET A 14 36.53 11.94 3.76
C MET A 14 35.12 12.29 4.23
N SER A 15 34.32 12.83 3.32
CA SER A 15 32.89 13.06 3.54
C SER A 15 32.12 11.75 3.35
N LEU A 16 31.69 11.11 4.44
CA LEU A 16 30.72 10.02 4.38
C LEU A 16 29.35 10.57 3.93
N CYS A 17 28.90 10.16 2.75
CA CYS A 17 27.55 10.45 2.26
C CYS A 17 26.61 9.33 2.74
N VAL A 18 25.95 9.52 3.88
CA VAL A 18 24.88 8.62 4.35
C VAL A 18 23.56 9.23 3.89
N VAL A 19 22.94 8.66 2.86
CA VAL A 19 21.66 9.11 2.32
C VAL A 19 20.59 8.10 2.72
N SER A 20 19.58 8.54 3.47
CA SER A 20 18.36 7.74 3.76
C SER A 20 17.15 8.48 3.21
N PHE A 21 16.21 7.81 2.55
CA PHE A 21 15.11 8.46 1.82
C PHE A 21 13.76 8.31 2.57
N GLU A 22 12.86 9.28 2.40
CA GLU A 22 11.49 9.22 2.95
C GLU A 22 10.54 10.05 2.08
N ILE A 23 9.71 9.42 1.24
CA ILE A 23 8.88 10.13 0.24
C ILE A 23 7.74 10.88 0.93
N ILE A 24 7.68 12.22 0.77
CA ILE A 24 6.62 13.06 1.40
C ILE A 24 5.74 13.78 0.35
N SER A 25 6.06 13.73 -0.94
CA SER A 25 5.22 14.30 -2.01
C SER A 25 5.73 13.83 -3.38
N GLN A 26 4.83 13.60 -4.34
CA GLN A 26 5.15 13.12 -5.70
C GLN A 26 6.14 14.00 -6.49
N LYS A 27 6.48 15.21 -6.01
CA LYS A 27 7.37 16.16 -6.72
C LYS A 27 8.81 16.23 -6.19
N PHE A 28 9.12 15.73 -4.98
CA PHE A 28 10.45 15.84 -4.41
C PHE A 28 10.93 14.53 -3.80
N ILE A 29 12.18 14.16 -4.08
CA ILE A 29 12.87 13.08 -3.41
C ILE A 29 13.50 13.66 -2.15
N LYS A 30 13.00 13.28 -0.96
CA LYS A 30 13.61 13.69 0.31
C LYS A 30 14.80 12.80 0.63
N THR A 31 15.92 13.44 0.93
CA THR A 31 17.11 12.80 1.48
C THR A 31 17.29 13.24 2.94
N LYS A 32 17.49 12.27 3.84
CA LYS A 32 17.89 12.47 5.23
C LYS A 32 19.41 12.46 5.30
N ASN A 33 19.96 13.32 6.15
CA ASN A 33 21.40 13.47 6.42
C ASN A 33 22.26 13.89 5.22
N THR A 34 21.66 14.47 4.18
CA THR A 34 22.40 15.00 3.03
C THR A 34 22.52 16.52 3.14
N ARG A 35 23.74 17.03 3.06
CA ARG A 35 24.02 18.46 2.95
C ARG A 35 24.40 18.79 1.52
N ILE A 36 23.62 19.67 0.88
CA ILE A 36 23.98 20.21 -0.43
C ILE A 36 25.06 21.27 -0.20
N VAL A 37 26.25 21.02 -0.71
CA VAL A 37 27.34 21.99 -0.76
C VAL A 37 27.37 22.54 -2.18
N SER A 38 27.10 23.83 -2.33
CA SER A 38 27.20 24.54 -3.61
C SER A 38 28.25 25.63 -3.47
N SER A 39 29.17 25.71 -4.43
CA SER A 39 30.10 26.83 -4.58
C SER A 39 29.46 28.02 -5.30
N ASP A 40 28.21 27.87 -5.75
CA ASP A 40 27.53 28.81 -6.61
C ASP A 40 26.90 29.96 -5.80
N ALA A 41 27.02 31.19 -6.30
CA ALA A 41 26.58 32.40 -5.61
C ALA A 41 25.04 32.57 -5.57
N SER A 42 24.29 31.64 -6.16
CA SER A 42 22.84 31.67 -6.35
C SER A 42 22.05 30.99 -5.22
N LYS A 43 22.67 30.73 -4.06
CA LYS A 43 22.00 30.18 -2.88
C LYS A 43 21.15 31.25 -2.19
N ARG A 44 19.83 31.05 -2.18
CA ARG A 44 18.92 31.85 -1.36
C ARG A 44 18.65 31.11 -0.04
N THR A 45 18.56 31.86 1.05
CA THR A 45 18.18 31.29 2.36
C THR A 45 16.95 31.98 2.90
N SER A 46 16.08 31.21 3.55
CA SER A 46 14.89 31.71 4.24
C SER A 46 14.69 30.95 5.54
N LYS A 47 14.03 31.58 6.52
CA LYS A 47 13.62 30.86 7.73
C LYS A 47 12.48 29.91 7.39
N ALA A 48 12.53 28.69 7.92
CA ALA A 48 11.46 27.71 7.82
C ALA A 48 11.37 26.94 9.15
N ARG A 49 10.18 26.53 9.55
CA ARG A 49 9.94 25.77 10.79
C ARG A 49 10.00 24.26 10.57
N SER A 50 10.03 23.82 9.31
CA SER A 50 10.06 22.41 8.96
C SER A 50 10.56 22.19 7.52
N GLY A 51 10.92 20.95 7.20
CA GLY A 51 11.22 20.55 5.83
C GLY A 51 10.03 20.68 4.87
N ILE A 52 8.80 20.53 5.38
CA ILE A 52 7.56 20.70 4.59
C ILE A 52 7.41 22.16 4.16
N GLU A 53 7.62 23.09 5.09
CA GLU A 53 7.56 24.52 4.79
C GLU A 53 8.66 24.92 3.79
N CYS A 54 9.87 24.39 3.95
CA CYS A 54 10.97 24.61 3.01
C CYS A 54 10.65 24.10 1.58
N SER A 55 10.08 22.91 1.46
CA SER A 55 9.64 22.35 0.17
C SER A 55 8.49 23.17 -0.44
N ALA A 56 7.55 23.66 0.37
CA ALA A 56 6.46 24.52 -0.09
C ALA A 56 6.97 25.86 -0.63
N VAL A 57 7.99 26.45 0.02
CA VAL A 57 8.64 27.68 -0.48
C VAL A 57 9.31 27.42 -1.83
N CYS A 58 10.05 26.32 -1.97
CA CYS A 58 10.66 25.95 -3.25
C CYS A 58 9.62 25.73 -4.36
N THR A 59 8.50 25.07 -4.05
CA THR A 59 7.44 24.81 -5.04
C THR A 59 6.81 26.08 -5.60
N ARG A 60 6.80 27.18 -4.84
CA ARG A 60 6.23 28.48 -5.26
C ARG A 60 7.23 29.36 -5.99
N ASP A 61 8.51 29.03 -5.95
CA ASP A 61 9.57 29.79 -6.57
C ASP A 61 9.91 29.14 -7.91
N GLU A 62 9.54 29.81 -9.02
CA GLU A 62 9.75 29.31 -10.39
C GLU A 62 11.23 29.07 -10.71
N ASN A 63 12.13 29.69 -9.94
CA ASN A 63 13.57 29.51 -10.05
C ASN A 63 14.11 28.56 -8.98
N CYS A 64 13.30 27.72 -8.33
CA CYS A 64 13.79 26.74 -7.36
C CYS A 64 13.78 25.33 -7.92
N CYS A 65 14.98 24.77 -8.05
CA CYS A 65 15.20 23.41 -8.51
C CYS A 65 15.23 22.40 -7.36
N SER A 66 15.80 22.78 -6.22
CA SER A 66 15.88 21.93 -5.03
C SER A 66 15.93 22.77 -3.76
N SER A 67 15.63 22.13 -2.63
CA SER A 67 15.70 22.77 -1.32
C SER A 67 16.30 21.83 -0.27
N SER A 68 16.96 22.42 0.74
CA SER A 68 17.52 21.71 1.89
C SER A 68 17.14 22.42 3.19
N TYR A 69 16.67 21.67 4.17
CA TYR A 69 16.25 22.19 5.47
C TYR A 69 17.23 21.76 6.57
N ASP A 70 17.76 22.75 7.28
CA ASP A 70 18.58 22.55 8.47
C ASP A 70 17.71 22.73 9.72
N ALA A 71 17.44 21.63 10.42
CA ALA A 71 16.61 21.61 11.62
C ALA A 71 17.28 22.29 12.84
N GLN A 72 18.62 22.33 12.89
CA GLN A 72 19.33 23.00 13.99
C GLN A 72 19.23 24.52 13.85
N LEU A 73 19.29 25.01 12.62
CA LEU A 73 19.28 26.45 12.32
C LEU A 73 17.89 26.99 11.94
N ASN A 74 16.88 26.13 11.79
CA ASN A 74 15.56 26.48 11.24
C ASN A 74 15.68 27.25 9.92
N LEU A 75 16.57 26.77 9.05
CA LEU A 75 16.97 27.45 7.83
C LEU A 75 16.69 26.59 6.60
N CYS A 76 15.98 27.17 5.63
CA CYS A 76 15.77 26.61 4.31
C CYS A 76 16.79 27.21 3.33
N SER A 77 17.50 26.37 2.61
CA SER A 77 18.37 26.74 1.49
C SER A 77 17.68 26.38 0.19
N LEU A 78 17.51 27.36 -0.71
CA LEU A 78 16.91 27.20 -2.03
C LEU A 78 18.01 27.31 -3.09
N PHE A 79 18.00 26.40 -4.05
CA PHE A 79 19.00 26.34 -5.12
C PHE A 79 18.31 26.57 -6.47
N SER A 80 18.80 27.55 -7.23
CA SER A 80 18.18 27.97 -8.49
C SER A 80 18.75 27.34 -9.74
N THR A 81 19.96 26.80 -9.65
CA THR A 81 20.54 25.99 -10.71
C THR A 81 20.28 24.52 -10.41
N CYS A 82 19.55 23.85 -11.30
CA CYS A 82 19.57 22.40 -11.40
C CYS A 82 20.95 22.02 -11.96
N SER A 83 22.01 22.12 -11.16
CA SER A 83 23.34 21.76 -11.67
C SER A 83 23.35 20.26 -11.93
N THR A 84 23.24 19.87 -13.19
CA THR A 84 23.52 18.51 -13.65
C THR A 84 25.01 18.17 -13.54
N GLU A 85 25.87 19.17 -13.31
CA GLU A 85 27.33 19.05 -13.31
C GLU A 85 27.96 18.73 -11.94
N TYR A 86 27.23 18.82 -10.82
CA TYR A 86 27.77 18.42 -9.51
C TYR A 86 27.40 16.99 -9.15
N ALA A 87 27.90 16.04 -9.94
CA ALA A 87 27.70 14.62 -9.67
C ALA A 87 28.60 13.65 -10.48
N GLU A 88 29.82 14.00 -10.90
CA GLU A 88 30.76 12.95 -11.35
C GLU A 88 31.08 11.92 -10.22
N GLY A 89 30.63 12.16 -8.98
CA GLY A 89 30.57 11.17 -7.90
C GLY A 89 29.22 11.02 -7.20
N CYS A 90 28.15 11.67 -7.67
CA CYS A 90 26.81 11.61 -7.07
C CYS A 90 25.75 11.47 -8.16
N SER A 91 26.01 10.59 -9.13
CA SER A 91 25.02 10.25 -10.14
C SER A 91 23.83 9.62 -9.41
N ILE A 92 22.78 10.41 -9.20
CA ILE A 92 21.47 9.89 -8.82
C ILE A 92 20.94 9.22 -10.08
N THR A 93 21.53 8.08 -10.43
CA THR A 93 20.90 7.16 -11.35
C THR A 93 19.56 6.86 -10.71
N LYS A 94 18.49 7.36 -11.35
CA LYS A 94 17.13 6.96 -11.03
C LYS A 94 17.15 5.44 -11.18
N LYS A 95 17.28 4.74 -10.05
CA LYS A 95 17.33 3.28 -10.06
C LYS A 95 15.98 2.88 -10.63
N THR A 96 15.97 2.41 -11.86
CA THR A 96 14.76 1.86 -12.46
C THR A 96 14.29 0.77 -11.49
N PRO A 97 13.01 0.79 -11.09
CA PRO A 97 12.48 -0.27 -10.25
C PRO A 97 12.86 -1.61 -10.88
N GLU A 98 13.49 -2.46 -10.09
CA GLU A 98 13.78 -3.82 -10.53
C GLU A 98 12.43 -4.50 -10.87
N PRO A 99 12.31 -5.18 -12.03
CA PRO A 99 11.06 -5.85 -12.38
C PRO A 99 10.75 -6.97 -11.39
N ALA A 100 9.47 -7.30 -11.23
CA ALA A 100 9.07 -8.44 -10.40
C ALA A 100 9.69 -9.75 -10.95
N PRO A 101 10.20 -10.63 -10.09
CA PRO A 101 10.80 -11.89 -10.53
C PRO A 101 9.74 -12.83 -11.10
N ASN A 102 10.14 -13.68 -12.06
CA ASN A 102 9.23 -14.60 -12.76
C ASN A 102 8.43 -15.51 -11.82
N TRP A 103 9.02 -15.92 -10.67
CA TRP A 103 8.32 -16.75 -9.70
C TRP A 103 7.10 -16.03 -9.10
N PHE A 104 7.12 -14.70 -9.00
CA PHE A 104 6.02 -13.93 -8.43
C PHE A 104 4.75 -14.04 -9.28
N PHE A 105 4.88 -14.14 -10.61
CA PHE A 105 3.74 -14.35 -11.50
C PHE A 105 3.08 -15.74 -11.35
N ASN A 106 3.76 -16.70 -10.71
CA ASN A 106 3.17 -17.99 -10.33
C ASN A 106 2.53 -17.97 -8.94
N THR A 107 2.60 -16.84 -8.22
CA THR A 107 1.93 -16.65 -6.93
C THR A 107 0.43 -16.49 -7.17
N LYS A 108 -0.38 -17.06 -6.27
CA LYS A 108 -1.83 -17.01 -6.31
C LYS A 108 -2.39 -16.28 -5.10
N LEU A 109 -3.34 -15.38 -5.33
CA LEU A 109 -4.28 -14.96 -4.30
C LEU A 109 -5.42 -15.97 -4.24
N CYS A 110 -5.68 -16.51 -3.06
CA CYS A 110 -6.76 -17.47 -2.83
C CYS A 110 -7.76 -16.94 -1.80
N TYR A 111 -9.03 -17.26 -2.05
CA TYR A 111 -10.18 -16.93 -1.23
C TYR A 111 -10.99 -18.20 -1.03
N VAL A 112 -11.27 -18.54 0.23
CA VAL A 112 -12.09 -19.69 0.60
C VAL A 112 -13.32 -19.19 1.33
N TRP A 113 -14.47 -19.74 0.97
CA TRP A 113 -15.74 -19.43 1.60
C TRP A 113 -16.52 -20.71 1.94
N ASN A 114 -17.40 -20.60 2.93
CA ASN A 114 -18.39 -21.61 3.25
C ASN A 114 -19.67 -20.92 3.73
N ALA A 115 -20.83 -21.44 3.33
CA ALA A 115 -22.09 -21.00 3.89
C ALA A 115 -22.26 -21.53 5.31
N ASP A 116 -22.68 -20.66 6.22
CA ASP A 116 -23.11 -21.00 7.57
C ASP A 116 -24.64 -20.84 7.64
N GLY A 117 -25.39 -21.88 7.28
CA GLY A 117 -26.84 -21.81 7.16
C GLY A 117 -27.32 -22.21 5.75
N ASP A 118 -27.95 -21.28 5.04
CA ASP A 118 -28.44 -21.54 3.68
C ASP A 118 -27.28 -21.54 2.68
N VAL A 119 -27.06 -22.70 2.05
CA VAL A 119 -25.99 -22.93 1.07
C VAL A 119 -26.03 -21.99 -0.13
N ASN A 120 -27.16 -21.33 -0.38
CA ASN A 120 -27.31 -20.39 -1.49
C ASN A 120 -26.92 -18.95 -1.13
N GLN A 121 -26.67 -18.64 0.15
CA GLN A 121 -26.25 -17.30 0.58
C GLN A 121 -24.85 -16.93 0.09
N CYS A 122 -24.00 -17.92 -0.18
CA CYS A 122 -22.60 -17.68 -0.50
C CYS A 122 -22.25 -18.35 -1.83
N GLY A 123 -21.50 -17.64 -2.67
CA GLY A 123 -20.99 -18.15 -3.95
C GLY A 123 -21.99 -18.28 -5.10
N GLY A 124 -23.27 -17.95 -4.90
CA GLY A 124 -24.24 -17.86 -6.01
C GLY A 124 -24.53 -19.17 -6.74
N GLY A 125 -24.60 -20.29 -6.01
CA GLY A 125 -25.21 -21.54 -6.50
C GLY A 125 -24.36 -22.41 -7.45
N GLY A 126 -23.04 -22.19 -7.55
CA GLY A 126 -22.19 -23.08 -8.37
C GLY A 126 -20.71 -22.75 -8.49
N VAL A 127 -20.22 -21.66 -7.90
CA VAL A 127 -18.77 -21.40 -7.90
C VAL A 127 -18.06 -22.29 -6.87
N SER A 128 -16.79 -22.57 -7.12
CA SER A 128 -15.95 -23.32 -6.17
C SER A 128 -15.88 -22.59 -4.82
N SER A 129 -15.89 -23.35 -3.71
CA SER A 129 -15.63 -22.82 -2.36
C SER A 129 -14.19 -22.34 -2.16
N ASN A 130 -13.32 -22.61 -3.13
CA ASN A 130 -11.94 -22.15 -3.19
C ASN A 130 -11.68 -21.46 -4.54
N LEU A 131 -11.53 -20.14 -4.51
CA LEU A 131 -11.26 -19.30 -5.66
C LEU A 131 -9.81 -18.82 -5.60
N CYS A 132 -9.01 -19.11 -6.62
CA CYS A 132 -7.64 -18.62 -6.70
C CYS A 132 -7.38 -17.98 -8.06
N ALA A 133 -6.53 -16.97 -8.09
CA ALA A 133 -6.05 -16.34 -9.31
C ALA A 133 -4.56 -16.03 -9.21
N TYR A 134 -3.85 -16.09 -10.33
CA TYR A 134 -2.45 -15.67 -10.39
C TYR A 134 -2.31 -14.15 -10.23
N VAL A 135 -1.10 -13.69 -9.92
CA VAL A 135 -0.78 -12.25 -9.98
C VAL A 135 -1.16 -11.68 -11.35
N ASN A 136 -1.72 -10.47 -11.34
CA ASN A 136 -2.31 -9.77 -12.49
C ASN A 136 -3.59 -10.40 -13.07
N GLU A 137 -4.12 -11.47 -12.47
CA GLU A 137 -5.39 -12.07 -12.84
C GLU A 137 -6.45 -11.87 -11.74
N TRP A 138 -7.71 -11.79 -12.15
CA TRP A 138 -8.85 -11.73 -11.23
C TRP A 138 -9.31 -13.13 -10.84
N THR A 139 -9.73 -13.31 -9.58
CA THR A 139 -10.52 -14.49 -9.21
C THR A 139 -11.85 -14.50 -9.96
N THR A 140 -12.50 -15.66 -10.03
CA THR A 140 -13.92 -15.73 -10.36
C THR A 140 -14.72 -14.89 -9.36
N TYR A 141 -15.87 -14.38 -9.79
CA TYR A 141 -16.79 -13.69 -8.88
C TYR A 141 -17.33 -14.66 -7.83
N TYR A 142 -17.19 -14.26 -6.57
CA TYR A 142 -17.95 -14.72 -5.43
C TYR A 142 -19.23 -13.89 -5.33
N ASN A 143 -20.34 -14.47 -4.85
CA ASN A 143 -21.58 -13.74 -4.59
C ASN A 143 -21.95 -13.85 -3.12
N ASP A 144 -22.11 -12.72 -2.44
CA ASP A 144 -22.68 -12.63 -1.10
C ASP A 144 -24.15 -12.26 -1.19
N ASP A 145 -25.04 -13.23 -0.99
CA ASP A 145 -26.49 -13.09 -1.09
C ASP A 145 -27.12 -13.33 0.30
N SER A 146 -26.62 -12.63 1.31
CA SER A 146 -27.02 -12.83 2.70
C SER A 146 -28.44 -12.33 3.04
N ASP A 147 -29.12 -11.59 2.14
CA ASP A 147 -30.56 -11.24 2.01
C ASP A 147 -31.56 -11.35 3.21
N SER A 148 -31.10 -11.21 4.46
CA SER A 148 -31.87 -11.40 5.72
C SER A 148 -32.26 -12.85 6.05
N ARG A 149 -31.69 -13.84 5.36
CA ARG A 149 -31.77 -15.24 5.76
C ARG A 149 -30.85 -15.49 6.96
N SER A 150 -31.28 -16.34 7.89
CA SER A 150 -30.47 -16.70 9.06
C SER A 150 -29.19 -17.40 8.62
N GLY A 151 -28.05 -16.97 9.16
CA GLY A 151 -26.77 -17.57 8.80
C GLY A 151 -25.77 -16.52 8.35
N GLY A 152 -24.93 -16.90 7.38
CA GLY A 152 -23.93 -16.01 6.84
C GLY A 152 -22.88 -16.70 5.99
N CYS A 153 -21.83 -15.96 5.69
CA CYS A 153 -20.71 -16.43 4.89
C CYS A 153 -19.42 -16.41 5.69
N VAL A 154 -18.83 -17.59 5.85
CA VAL A 154 -17.55 -17.76 6.54
C VAL A 154 -16.43 -17.73 5.51
N MET A 155 -15.50 -16.79 5.67
CA MET A 155 -14.49 -16.43 4.68
C MET A 155 -13.07 -16.46 5.24
N LYS A 156 -12.09 -16.71 4.36
CA LYS A 156 -10.66 -16.56 4.64
C LYS A 156 -9.85 -16.37 3.36
N TRP A 157 -8.68 -15.74 3.49
CA TRP A 157 -7.79 -15.42 2.37
C TRP A 157 -6.40 -16.04 2.57
N SER A 158 -5.68 -16.30 1.48
CA SER A 158 -4.29 -16.77 1.48
C SER A 158 -3.53 -16.24 0.26
N ILE A 159 -2.22 -16.16 0.38
CA ILE A 159 -1.30 -16.01 -0.75
C ILE A 159 -0.54 -17.33 -0.85
N ASN A 160 -0.63 -18.03 -1.98
CA ASN A 160 0.08 -19.29 -2.19
C ASN A 160 1.17 -19.09 -3.23
N SER A 161 2.41 -19.47 -2.93
CA SER A 161 3.54 -19.27 -3.84
C SER A 161 4.50 -20.45 -3.83
N ILE A 162 5.30 -20.60 -4.88
CA ILE A 162 6.32 -21.65 -4.99
C ILE A 162 7.65 -21.05 -5.44
N GLY A 163 8.75 -21.47 -4.83
CA GLY A 163 10.10 -21.05 -5.22
C GLY A 163 10.37 -19.55 -5.04
N TYR A 164 9.82 -18.96 -3.98
CA TYR A 164 10.03 -17.55 -3.62
C TYR A 164 11.26 -17.36 -2.72
N ASP A 165 11.77 -16.12 -2.68
CA ASP A 165 12.89 -15.74 -1.81
C ASP A 165 12.48 -15.76 -0.32
N ASP A 166 13.42 -16.05 0.59
CA ASP A 166 13.13 -16.17 2.04
C ASP A 166 12.38 -14.97 2.64
N TRP A 167 12.66 -13.75 2.19
CA TRP A 167 11.99 -12.55 2.69
C TRP A 167 10.49 -12.56 2.39
N PHE A 168 10.08 -13.18 1.27
CA PHE A 168 8.70 -13.22 0.81
C PHE A 168 7.81 -14.09 1.71
N ALA A 169 8.39 -15.03 2.47
CA ALA A 169 7.67 -15.81 3.49
C ALA A 169 6.99 -14.93 4.56
N ASN A 170 7.44 -13.68 4.71
CA ASN A 170 6.91 -12.72 5.67
C ASN A 170 5.90 -11.73 5.06
N VAL A 171 5.57 -11.86 3.77
CA VAL A 171 4.47 -11.12 3.16
C VAL A 171 3.15 -11.70 3.67
N GLU A 172 2.19 -10.82 3.99
CA GLU A 172 0.90 -11.22 4.53
C GLU A 172 -0.25 -10.63 3.71
N VAL A 173 -1.32 -11.41 3.56
CA VAL A 173 -2.64 -10.86 3.21
C VAL A 173 -3.37 -10.53 4.51
N CYS A 174 -3.85 -9.30 4.62
CA CYS A 174 -4.58 -8.81 5.79
C CYS A 174 -5.99 -8.39 5.40
N PHE A 175 -6.95 -8.72 6.26
CA PHE A 175 -8.35 -8.36 6.16
C PHE A 175 -8.79 -7.69 7.46
N GLN A 176 -9.55 -6.61 7.35
CA GLN A 176 -10.16 -5.96 8.52
C GLN A 176 -11.59 -5.54 8.21
N TRP A 177 -12.40 -5.46 9.26
CA TRP A 177 -13.80 -5.11 9.15
C TRP A 177 -14.28 -4.25 10.31
N PHE A 178 -15.36 -3.53 10.07
CA PHE A 178 -16.02 -2.68 11.04
C PHE A 178 -17.53 -2.79 10.84
N ALA A 179 -18.27 -3.13 11.89
CA ALA A 179 -19.72 -3.02 11.87
C ALA A 179 -20.12 -1.54 11.65
N VAL A 180 -21.05 -1.30 10.73
CA VAL A 180 -21.62 0.04 10.52
C VAL A 180 -22.85 0.18 11.40
N GLY A 181 -22.92 1.24 12.21
CA GLY A 181 -24.07 1.53 13.07
C GLY A 181 -23.97 0.96 14.49
N THR A 182 -25.11 0.63 15.10
CA THR A 182 -25.20 0.27 16.54
C THR A 182 -25.16 -1.23 16.82
N GLY A 183 -25.16 -2.08 15.79
CA GLY A 183 -25.10 -3.53 15.93
C GLY A 183 -23.71 -3.97 16.36
N LYS A 184 -23.54 -4.33 17.65
CA LYS A 184 -22.25 -4.81 18.19
C LYS A 184 -21.97 -6.27 17.88
N ASP A 185 -22.98 -7.00 17.40
CA ASP A 185 -22.95 -8.45 17.21
C ASP A 185 -22.94 -8.83 15.71
N GLN A 186 -22.64 -7.88 14.83
CA GLN A 186 -22.61 -8.10 13.38
C GLN A 186 -21.19 -8.12 12.87
N CYS A 187 -20.98 -8.76 11.73
CA CYS A 187 -19.68 -8.92 11.12
C CYS A 187 -18.73 -9.63 12.11
N ASP A 188 -19.16 -10.71 12.75
CA ASP A 188 -18.38 -11.40 13.81
C ASP A 188 -18.09 -10.55 15.07
N GLY A 189 -18.76 -9.39 15.23
CA GLY A 189 -18.75 -8.57 16.45
C GLY A 189 -17.95 -7.25 16.38
N LYS A 190 -17.41 -6.79 17.52
CA LYS A 190 -16.68 -5.50 17.62
C LYS A 190 -15.46 -5.49 16.70
N ALA A 191 -15.06 -4.29 16.27
CA ALA A 191 -13.82 -4.02 15.53
C ALA A 191 -12.65 -4.85 16.09
N SER A 192 -12.25 -5.87 15.32
CA SER A 192 -11.20 -6.81 15.68
C SER A 192 -9.86 -6.34 15.10
N PRO A 193 -8.71 -6.73 15.67
CA PRO A 193 -7.44 -6.62 14.96
C PRO A 193 -7.54 -7.24 13.56
N PRO A 194 -6.83 -6.70 12.56
CA PRO A 194 -6.82 -7.30 11.23
C PRO A 194 -6.45 -8.78 11.28
N LEU A 195 -7.18 -9.61 10.55
CA LEU A 195 -6.82 -11.00 10.29
C LEU A 195 -5.75 -11.01 9.22
N CYS A 196 -4.51 -11.33 9.60
CA CYS A 196 -3.40 -11.44 8.68
C CYS A 196 -2.93 -12.90 8.58
N ALA A 197 -2.45 -13.29 7.40
CA ALA A 197 -1.81 -14.58 7.20
C ALA A 197 -0.64 -14.46 6.24
N ARG A 198 0.43 -15.19 6.57
CA ARG A 198 1.65 -15.29 5.79
C ARG A 198 1.43 -16.12 4.53
N VAL A 199 2.38 -16.03 3.61
CA VAL A 199 2.44 -16.89 2.42
C VAL A 199 2.29 -18.38 2.82
N ASP A 200 1.48 -19.09 2.05
CA ASP A 200 1.08 -20.49 2.21
C ASP A 200 0.26 -20.80 3.48
N THR A 201 -0.28 -19.76 4.13
CA THR A 201 -1.21 -19.90 5.26
C THR A 201 -2.49 -19.10 5.02
N PHE A 202 -3.62 -19.62 5.49
CA PHE A 202 -4.88 -18.88 5.45
C PHE A 202 -5.04 -17.98 6.68
N THR A 203 -5.73 -16.86 6.50
CA THR A 203 -6.23 -16.04 7.62
C THR A 203 -7.11 -16.87 8.55
N GLY A 204 -7.34 -16.33 9.75
CA GLY A 204 -8.49 -16.76 10.55
C GLY A 204 -9.80 -16.61 9.76
N TYR A 205 -10.85 -17.25 10.27
CA TYR A 205 -12.19 -17.13 9.71
C TYR A 205 -12.77 -15.77 10.06
N TYR A 206 -13.37 -15.12 9.07
CA TYR A 206 -14.30 -14.00 9.25
C TYR A 206 -15.71 -14.52 8.93
N ARG A 207 -16.71 -14.14 9.72
CA ARG A 207 -18.11 -14.47 9.48
C ARG A 207 -18.86 -13.20 9.09
N ASP A 208 -19.45 -13.20 7.90
CA ASP A 208 -20.37 -12.16 7.45
C ASP A 208 -21.80 -12.59 7.73
N ASP A 209 -22.44 -11.92 8.69
CA ASP A 209 -23.78 -12.22 9.19
C ASP A 209 -24.64 -10.94 9.25
N THR A 210 -24.81 -10.28 8.11
CA THR A 210 -25.58 -9.03 7.95
C THR A 210 -27.11 -9.17 8.08
N ASP A 211 -27.60 -10.29 8.62
CA ASP A 211 -29.00 -10.75 8.55
C ASP A 211 -30.06 -9.87 9.24
N SER A 212 -29.66 -8.91 10.10
CA SER A 212 -30.59 -8.24 11.04
C SER A 212 -30.43 -6.72 11.17
N ASN A 213 -29.59 -6.05 10.37
CA ASN A 213 -29.42 -4.59 10.48
C ASN A 213 -29.20 -3.87 9.14
N SER A 214 -29.84 -2.71 9.06
CA SER A 214 -29.87 -1.77 7.92
C SER A 214 -28.56 -1.02 7.60
N LYS A 215 -27.40 -1.50 8.05
CA LYS A 215 -26.14 -0.73 7.91
C LYS A 215 -24.95 -1.54 7.41
N GLY A 216 -24.91 -2.84 7.67
CA GLY A 216 -23.93 -3.71 7.04
C GLY A 216 -22.51 -3.69 7.65
N CYS A 217 -21.56 -4.26 6.90
CA CYS A 217 -20.16 -4.42 7.27
C CYS A 217 -19.26 -3.56 6.37
N GLN A 218 -18.36 -2.79 6.97
CA GLN A 218 -17.26 -2.16 6.24
C GLN A 218 -16.08 -3.12 6.19
N MET A 219 -15.55 -3.39 5.00
CA MET A 219 -14.48 -4.35 4.75
C MET A 219 -13.32 -3.69 4.02
N GLN A 220 -12.09 -4.05 4.40
CA GLN A 220 -10.88 -3.57 3.75
C GLN A 220 -9.82 -4.67 3.69
N TRP A 221 -9.00 -4.63 2.65
CA TRP A 221 -7.92 -5.57 2.42
C TRP A 221 -6.58 -4.86 2.30
N LYS A 222 -5.49 -5.55 2.62
CA LYS A 222 -4.12 -5.04 2.52
C LYS A 222 -3.15 -6.17 2.19
N LEU A 223 -2.19 -5.88 1.32
CA LEU A 223 -0.97 -6.68 1.17
C LEU A 223 0.11 -6.09 2.10
N SER A 224 0.45 -6.77 3.17
CA SER A 224 1.47 -6.34 4.15
C SER A 224 2.84 -6.88 3.73
N VAL A 225 3.83 -6.01 3.61
CA VAL A 225 5.14 -6.33 3.02
C VAL A 225 6.24 -5.77 3.93
N PRO A 226 7.30 -6.55 4.25
CA PRO A 226 8.42 -6.06 5.06
C PRO A 226 9.02 -4.75 4.50
N VAL A 227 9.39 -3.82 5.38
CA VAL A 227 9.85 -2.46 4.99
C VAL A 227 11.14 -2.46 4.16
N ASP A 228 11.95 -3.51 4.27
CA ASP A 228 13.20 -3.76 3.56
C ASP A 228 13.04 -4.55 2.26
N SER A 229 11.79 -4.88 1.88
CA SER A 229 11.51 -5.63 0.66
C SER A 229 11.83 -4.84 -0.62
N PRO A 230 12.05 -5.52 -1.76
CA PRO A 230 12.27 -4.88 -3.05
C PRO A 230 11.19 -3.86 -3.43
N GLN A 231 11.58 -2.83 -4.19
CA GLN A 231 10.68 -1.73 -4.52
C GLN A 231 9.45 -2.16 -5.34
N TRP A 232 9.58 -3.18 -6.19
CA TRP A 232 8.44 -3.67 -6.99
C TRP A 232 7.30 -4.21 -6.12
N ILE A 233 7.60 -4.90 -5.01
CA ILE A 233 6.56 -5.43 -4.12
C ILE A 233 5.96 -4.32 -3.25
N GLN A 234 6.74 -3.29 -2.91
CA GLN A 234 6.23 -2.10 -2.22
C GLN A 234 5.25 -1.30 -3.08
N ASN A 235 5.40 -1.36 -4.41
CA ASN A 235 4.50 -0.72 -5.36
C ASN A 235 3.35 -1.64 -5.82
N THR A 236 3.41 -2.93 -5.49
CA THR A 236 2.35 -3.89 -5.82
C THR A 236 1.06 -3.49 -5.13
N GLN A 237 -0.07 -3.68 -5.81
CA GLN A 237 -1.39 -3.32 -5.31
C GLN A 237 -2.22 -4.56 -4.97
N PHE A 238 -3.01 -4.47 -3.91
CA PHE A 238 -4.13 -5.35 -3.67
C PHE A 238 -5.40 -4.67 -4.19
N CYS A 239 -6.17 -5.35 -5.04
CA CYS A 239 -7.39 -4.81 -5.62
C CYS A 239 -8.58 -5.73 -5.37
N TYR A 240 -9.76 -5.13 -5.26
CA TYR A 240 -11.03 -5.83 -5.34
C TYR A 240 -11.98 -5.09 -6.30
N GLU A 241 -12.90 -5.84 -6.89
CA GLU A 241 -13.95 -5.34 -7.78
C GLU A 241 -15.29 -5.88 -7.32
N TRP A 242 -16.34 -5.06 -7.45
CA TRP A 242 -17.69 -5.45 -7.11
C TRP A 242 -18.73 -4.95 -8.10
N TYR A 243 -19.86 -5.65 -8.14
CA TYR A 243 -21.09 -5.18 -8.77
C TYR A 243 -22.34 -5.72 -8.05
N THR A 244 -23.47 -5.04 -8.22
CA THR A 244 -24.80 -5.44 -7.72
C THR A 244 -25.64 -6.04 -8.86
N ASN A 245 -26.41 -7.10 -8.62
CA ASN A 245 -27.35 -7.61 -9.63
C ASN A 245 -28.62 -6.75 -9.75
N ASP A 246 -29.22 -6.30 -8.64
CA ASP A 246 -30.57 -5.70 -8.71
C ASP A 246 -30.80 -4.49 -7.79
N ASN A 247 -29.92 -4.23 -6.81
CA ASN A 247 -30.06 -3.09 -5.90
C ASN A 247 -28.72 -2.38 -5.65
N GLN A 248 -28.55 -1.20 -6.26
CA GLN A 248 -27.31 -0.40 -6.23
C GLN A 248 -26.87 0.03 -4.82
N GLY A 249 -27.73 -0.11 -3.80
CA GLY A 249 -27.44 0.27 -2.41
C GLY A 249 -26.85 -0.85 -1.55
N GLN A 250 -26.80 -2.09 -2.03
CA GLN A 250 -26.35 -3.24 -1.22
C GLN A 250 -24.83 -3.35 -1.12
N CYS A 251 -24.10 -2.93 -2.16
CA CYS A 251 -22.67 -3.22 -2.28
C CYS A 251 -21.87 -1.95 -2.53
N GLY A 252 -20.90 -1.63 -1.67
CA GLY A 252 -19.96 -0.52 -1.84
C GLY A 252 -20.58 0.89 -1.86
N GLY A 253 -21.89 1.03 -1.60
CA GLY A 253 -22.62 2.30 -1.71
C GLY A 253 -22.74 2.86 -3.14
N VAL A 254 -22.32 2.09 -4.16
CA VAL A 254 -22.38 2.42 -5.59
C VAL A 254 -22.56 1.13 -6.40
N SER A 255 -23.20 1.21 -7.59
CA SER A 255 -23.56 0.04 -8.39
C SER A 255 -22.39 -0.90 -8.70
N ASN A 256 -21.29 -0.37 -9.24
CA ASN A 256 -20.09 -1.13 -9.59
C ASN A 256 -18.83 -0.34 -9.24
N GLY A 257 -17.74 -1.02 -8.89
CA GLY A 257 -16.49 -0.34 -8.61
C GLY A 257 -15.27 -1.25 -8.56
N VAL A 258 -14.11 -0.63 -8.65
CA VAL A 258 -12.80 -1.23 -8.40
C VAL A 258 -12.10 -0.36 -7.38
N SER A 259 -11.50 -0.97 -6.37
CA SER A 259 -10.65 -0.28 -5.41
C SER A 259 -9.34 -1.03 -5.26
N CYS A 260 -8.25 -0.27 -5.24
CA CYS A 260 -6.90 -0.78 -5.12
C CYS A 260 -6.16 0.00 -4.04
N ALA A 261 -5.25 -0.67 -3.35
CA ALA A 261 -4.27 -0.03 -2.48
C ALA A 261 -2.90 -0.62 -2.73
N ILE A 262 -1.88 0.24 -2.72
CA ILE A 262 -0.48 -0.17 -2.70
C ILE A 262 -0.18 -0.98 -1.44
N ALA A 263 0.88 -1.79 -1.48
CA ALA A 263 1.34 -2.56 -0.34
C ALA A 263 1.50 -1.68 0.91
N ASN A 264 1.26 -2.29 2.06
CA ASN A 264 1.23 -1.66 3.38
C ASN A 264 0.11 -0.60 3.58
N SER A 265 -0.82 -0.46 2.63
CA SER A 265 -2.02 0.36 2.76
C SER A 265 -3.29 -0.48 2.64
N PHE A 266 -4.30 -0.17 3.44
CA PHE A 266 -5.64 -0.76 3.25
C PHE A 266 -6.34 -0.12 2.04
N THR A 267 -7.11 -0.93 1.32
CA THR A 267 -8.02 -0.46 0.27
C THR A 267 -9.05 0.52 0.82
N ALA A 268 -9.77 1.23 -0.06
CA ALA A 268 -10.95 1.96 0.39
C ALA A 268 -11.95 1.00 1.08
N PRO A 269 -12.75 1.47 2.05
CA PRO A 269 -13.82 0.66 2.64
C PRO A 269 -14.82 0.22 1.58
N TYR A 270 -15.04 -1.09 1.51
CA TYR A 270 -16.21 -1.70 0.88
C TYR A 270 -17.34 -1.79 1.90
N ILE A 271 -18.59 -1.54 1.51
CA ILE A 271 -19.75 -1.68 2.40
C ILE A 271 -20.58 -2.86 1.90
N ASP A 272 -20.67 -3.93 2.67
CA ASP A 272 -21.63 -5.01 2.46
C ASP A 272 -22.90 -4.71 3.24
N HIS A 273 -23.99 -4.41 2.55
CA HIS A 273 -25.28 -4.08 3.13
C HIS A 273 -26.43 -4.79 2.38
N THR A 274 -26.38 -6.11 2.38
CA THR A 274 -27.40 -6.99 1.75
C THR A 274 -28.73 -7.07 2.52
N ALA A 275 -28.82 -6.55 3.74
CA ALA A 275 -30.02 -6.64 4.59
C ALA A 275 -31.29 -6.08 3.93
N GLY A 276 -32.35 -6.91 3.87
CA GLY A 276 -33.72 -6.48 3.55
C GLY A 276 -34.03 -6.24 2.07
N SER A 277 -33.15 -6.64 1.15
CA SER A 277 -33.41 -6.59 -0.29
C SER A 277 -32.97 -7.90 -0.94
N GLY A 278 -33.76 -8.41 -1.87
CA GLY A 278 -33.29 -9.53 -2.71
C GLY A 278 -32.14 -9.05 -3.60
N GLY A 279 -31.16 -9.92 -3.82
CA GLY A 279 -29.95 -9.60 -4.57
C GLY A 279 -28.70 -9.73 -3.72
N GLY A 280 -27.57 -9.87 -4.40
CA GLY A 280 -26.29 -10.15 -3.77
C GLY A 280 -25.15 -9.29 -4.29
N CYS A 281 -24.06 -9.33 -3.54
CA CYS A 281 -22.84 -8.63 -3.81
C CYS A 281 -21.83 -9.53 -4.50
N TYR A 282 -21.61 -9.27 -5.78
CA TYR A 282 -20.59 -9.97 -6.53
C TYR A 282 -19.25 -9.32 -6.27
N MET A 283 -18.26 -10.09 -5.82
CA MET A 283 -16.92 -9.62 -5.53
C MET A 283 -15.85 -10.51 -6.17
N ARG A 284 -14.73 -9.91 -6.56
CA ARG A 284 -13.51 -10.64 -6.94
C ARG A 284 -12.28 -9.85 -6.54
N TRP A 285 -11.15 -10.55 -6.45
CA TRP A 285 -9.89 -9.98 -5.94
C TRP A 285 -8.73 -10.26 -6.89
N LYS A 286 -7.70 -9.41 -6.83
CA LYS A 286 -6.42 -9.61 -7.51
C LYS A 286 -5.25 -8.92 -6.80
N ILE A 287 -4.06 -9.41 -7.06
CA ILE A 287 -2.80 -8.70 -6.79
C ILE A 287 -2.28 -8.15 -8.12
N VAL A 288 -1.89 -6.87 -8.16
CA VAL A 288 -1.39 -6.19 -9.36
C VAL A 288 0.04 -5.75 -9.16
N VAL A 289 0.91 -6.08 -10.12
CA VAL A 289 2.27 -5.56 -10.21
C VAL A 289 2.51 -4.94 -11.58
N ASP A 290 3.15 -3.77 -11.58
CA ASP A 290 3.55 -3.10 -12.82
C ASP A 290 4.63 -3.96 -13.51
N THR A 291 4.37 -4.30 -14.77
CA THR A 291 5.28 -5.06 -15.65
C THR A 291 6.14 -4.13 -16.49
#